data_AF-A0A258UC35-F1
#
_entry.id   AF-A0A258UC35-F1
#
_cell.length_a   1.000
_cell.length_b   1.000
_cell.length_c   1.000
_cell.angle_alpha   90.00
_cell.angle_beta   90.00
_cell.angle_gamma   90.00
#
_symmetry.space_group_name_H-M   'P 1'
#
loop_
_entity.id
_entity.type
_entity.pdbx_description
1 polymer ?
#
loop_
_entity_poly.entity_id
_entity_poly.type
_entity_poly.pdbx_seq_one_letter_code
_entity_poly.pdbx_strand_id
1 'polypeptide(L)'
;MKGNLKQQGLAMLIMVFMIVLALTAYMVSGLNSESLKRSRESKTASVLEQAKVALIGWSVAHPQFPGTMPFPDRNTDGDYDGNSDCVNAATLDYPHLIGRLPYATQTAPCVGIGAAQYGLSDSFVDGEGEGLWYAVSRNLIRPAGLGALVINPATMNTPTFNWLIVRDKNGQVISNRVAAVIIAPGRVVAAQNRAGGIAGAAAYLDSAVVNGVPYSNVNYAVPNEDFIMAEDMQFVSNAHPSYGQPYQFNDKLIFITIDELMLELEKRAVREARTALRAYYLASAPLAANRFYPYATLLSDLNHTCIESTLAGGLPLDNVAATCSHPNVGLNAFLPAWFME
;
A
#
# COMPACT_ATOMS: atom_id res chain seq x y z
N MET A 1 -49.19 42.96 -57.19
CA MET A 1 -49.04 42.22 -55.92
C MET A 1 -48.26 40.94 -56.16
N LYS A 2 -47.01 40.85 -55.68
CA LYS A 2 -46.24 39.60 -55.56
C LYS A 2 -45.64 39.59 -54.15
N GLY A 3 -46.10 38.67 -53.31
CA GLY A 3 -45.75 38.57 -51.89
C GLY A 3 -44.38 37.93 -51.67
N ASN A 4 -43.54 38.60 -50.88
CA ASN A 4 -42.28 38.08 -50.35
C ASN A 4 -42.56 37.18 -49.14
N LEU A 5 -42.62 35.85 -49.36
CA LEU A 5 -42.75 34.85 -48.29
C LEU A 5 -41.48 33.98 -48.12
N LYS A 6 -40.30 34.44 -48.54
CA LYS A 6 -39.06 33.61 -48.52
C LYS A 6 -37.90 34.08 -47.62
N GLN A 7 -38.10 35.02 -46.69
CA GLN A 7 -37.02 35.49 -45.81
C GLN A 7 -37.24 35.31 -44.29
N GLN A 8 -38.43 34.89 -43.84
CA GLN A 8 -38.70 34.76 -42.41
C GLN A 8 -38.20 33.44 -41.79
N GLY A 9 -38.06 32.37 -42.59
CA GLY A 9 -37.61 31.06 -42.09
C GLY A 9 -36.12 31.01 -41.71
N LEU A 10 -35.25 31.62 -42.52
CA LEU A 10 -33.81 31.63 -42.28
C LEU A 10 -33.44 32.48 -41.04
N ALA A 11 -34.10 33.63 -40.88
CA ALA A 11 -33.88 34.51 -39.74
C ALA A 11 -34.26 33.84 -38.41
N MET A 12 -35.36 33.08 -38.39
CA MET A 12 -35.77 32.34 -37.19
C MET A 12 -34.81 31.20 -36.87
N LEU A 13 -34.33 30.48 -37.88
CA LEU A 13 -33.34 29.41 -37.73
C LEU A 13 -32.01 29.94 -37.17
N ILE A 14 -31.55 31.09 -37.66
CA ILE A 14 -30.34 31.76 -37.17
C ILE A 14 -30.53 32.22 -35.73
N MET A 15 -31.69 32.80 -35.39
CA MET A 15 -31.98 33.25 -34.03
C MET A 15 -32.03 32.08 -33.04
N VAL A 16 -32.71 30.98 -33.40
CA VAL A 16 -32.74 29.76 -32.58
C VAL A 16 -31.34 29.18 -32.42
N PHE A 17 -30.54 29.14 -33.49
CA PHE A 17 -29.16 28.67 -33.43
C PHE A 17 -28.29 29.53 -32.48
N MET A 18 -28.44 30.85 -32.52
CA MET A 18 -27.75 31.75 -31.58
C MET A 18 -28.21 31.55 -30.13
N ILE A 19 -29.51 31.34 -29.89
CA ILE A 19 -30.04 31.08 -28.55
C ILE A 19 -29.52 29.75 -27.99
N VAL A 20 -29.50 28.69 -28.82
CA VAL A 20 -28.98 27.38 -28.42
C VAL A 20 -27.47 27.48 -28.11
N LEU A 21 -26.69 28.21 -28.92
CA LEU A 21 -25.27 28.44 -28.65
C LEU A 21 -25.02 29.25 -27.36
N ALA A 22 -25.85 30.26 -27.09
CA ALA A 22 -25.73 31.05 -25.86
C ALA A 22 -26.07 30.20 -24.62
N LEU A 23 -27.08 29.34 -24.71
CA LEU A 23 -27.46 28.43 -23.63
C LEU A 23 -26.41 27.35 -23.38
N THR A 24 -25.83 26.76 -24.43
CA THR A 24 -24.74 25.78 -24.26
C THR A 24 -23.48 26.45 -23.72
N ALA A 25 -23.12 27.65 -24.20
CA ALA A 25 -22.00 28.41 -23.64
C ALA A 25 -22.23 28.79 -22.17
N TYR A 26 -23.45 29.18 -21.80
CA TYR A 26 -23.81 29.47 -20.42
C TYR A 26 -23.73 28.22 -19.52
N MET A 27 -24.26 27.08 -19.97
CA MET A 27 -24.14 25.81 -19.24
C MET A 27 -22.69 25.35 -19.11
N VAL A 28 -21.87 25.51 -20.17
CA VAL A 28 -20.45 25.16 -20.14
C VAL A 28 -19.66 26.13 -19.25
N SER A 29 -20.02 27.41 -19.18
CA SER A 29 -19.40 28.37 -18.25
C SER A 29 -19.72 28.10 -16.78
N GLY A 30 -20.80 27.36 -16.51
CA GLY A 30 -21.17 26.86 -15.18
C GLY A 30 -20.45 25.56 -14.77
N LEU A 31 -19.70 24.92 -15.68
CA LEU A 31 -18.77 23.83 -15.34
C LEU A 31 -17.56 24.45 -14.66
N ASN A 32 -17.72 24.70 -13.37
CA ASN A 32 -16.75 25.36 -12.52
C ASN A 32 -15.44 24.56 -12.49
N SER A 33 -14.31 25.20 -12.80
CA SER A 33 -12.97 24.58 -12.65
C SER A 33 -12.74 24.07 -11.23
N GLU A 34 -13.35 24.73 -10.24
CA GLU A 34 -13.32 24.33 -8.83
C GLU A 34 -14.06 23.01 -8.56
N SER A 35 -15.17 22.71 -9.26
CA SER A 35 -15.88 21.44 -9.06
C SER A 35 -15.11 20.27 -9.66
N LEU A 36 -14.49 20.48 -10.83
CA LEU A 36 -13.58 19.51 -11.44
C LEU A 36 -12.36 19.27 -10.54
N LYS A 37 -11.71 20.32 -10.04
CA LYS A 37 -10.57 20.20 -9.13
C LYS A 37 -10.93 19.39 -7.88
N ARG A 38 -12.02 19.75 -7.20
CA ARG A 38 -12.50 19.01 -6.02
C ARG A 38 -12.82 17.55 -6.34
N SER A 39 -13.40 17.27 -7.51
CA SER A 39 -13.68 15.90 -7.94
C SER A 39 -12.39 15.09 -8.12
N ARG A 40 -11.33 15.70 -8.67
CA ARG A 40 -10.03 15.04 -8.83
C ARG A 40 -9.33 14.81 -7.50
N GLU A 41 -9.31 15.82 -6.62
CA GLU A 41 -8.77 15.67 -5.27
C GLU A 41 -9.49 14.58 -4.48
N SER A 42 -10.82 14.55 -4.56
CA SER A 42 -11.63 13.50 -3.93
C SER A 42 -11.35 12.12 -4.52
N LYS A 43 -11.13 12.01 -5.84
CA LYS A 43 -10.73 10.75 -6.48
C LYS A 43 -9.34 10.32 -6.00
N THR A 44 -8.36 11.22 -6.00
CA THR A 44 -7.00 10.93 -5.52
C THR A 44 -7.01 10.42 -4.08
N ALA A 45 -7.72 11.10 -3.17
CA ALA A 45 -7.84 10.67 -1.78
C ALA A 45 -8.48 9.27 -1.66
N SER A 46 -9.58 9.03 -2.38
CA SER A 46 -10.26 7.73 -2.39
C SER A 46 -9.35 6.61 -2.92
N VAL A 47 -8.60 6.87 -3.98
CA VAL A 47 -7.70 5.88 -4.60
C VAL A 47 -6.49 5.59 -3.71
N LEU A 48 -5.93 6.60 -3.03
CA LEU A 48 -4.86 6.39 -2.06
C LEU A 48 -5.31 5.49 -0.90
N GLU A 49 -6.51 5.72 -0.34
CA GLU A 49 -7.07 4.88 0.71
C GLU A 49 -7.34 3.44 0.23
N GLN A 50 -7.90 3.28 -0.98
CA GLN A 50 -8.11 1.95 -1.58
C GLN A 50 -6.78 1.21 -1.78
N ALA A 51 -5.76 1.90 -2.29
CA ALA A 51 -4.43 1.33 -2.49
C ALA A 51 -3.80 0.92 -1.16
N LYS A 52 -3.93 1.74 -0.12
CA LYS A 52 -3.47 1.44 1.23
C LYS A 52 -4.12 0.16 1.77
N VAL A 53 -5.45 0.08 1.71
CA VAL A 53 -6.19 -1.10 2.18
C VAL A 53 -5.84 -2.35 1.37
N ALA A 54 -5.71 -2.22 0.05
CA ALA A 54 -5.32 -3.33 -0.81
C ALA A 54 -3.91 -3.83 -0.51
N LEU A 55 -2.95 -2.94 -0.27
CA LEU A 55 -1.58 -3.29 0.07
C LEU A 55 -1.50 -3.99 1.44
N ILE A 56 -2.20 -3.48 2.46
CA ILE A 56 -2.31 -4.14 3.77
C ILE A 56 -2.96 -5.51 3.61
N GLY A 57 -4.07 -5.59 2.86
CA GLY A 57 -4.79 -6.83 2.63
C GLY A 57 -3.94 -7.89 1.92
N TRP A 58 -3.21 -7.49 0.88
CA TRP A 58 -2.28 -8.35 0.15
C TRP A 58 -1.16 -8.86 1.08
N SER A 59 -0.55 -7.95 1.85
CA SER A 59 0.54 -8.27 2.78
C SER A 59 0.09 -9.23 3.89
N VAL A 60 -1.07 -8.94 4.49
CA VAL A 60 -1.64 -9.76 5.56
C VAL A 60 -2.13 -11.10 5.03
N ALA A 61 -2.72 -11.17 3.84
CA ALA A 61 -3.22 -12.42 3.26
C ALA A 61 -2.11 -13.29 2.65
N HIS A 62 -0.86 -12.79 2.60
CA HIS A 62 0.22 -13.48 1.94
C HIS A 62 0.42 -14.91 2.49
N PRO A 63 0.38 -15.94 1.64
CA PRO A 63 0.22 -17.32 2.11
C PRO A 63 1.47 -17.91 2.77
N GLN A 64 2.67 -17.46 2.37
CA GLN A 64 3.95 -17.98 2.90
C GLN A 64 4.63 -17.00 3.85
N PHE A 65 4.66 -15.72 3.49
CA PHE A 65 5.32 -14.66 4.27
C PHE A 65 4.34 -13.54 4.66
N PRO A 66 3.36 -13.79 5.56
CA PRO A 66 2.51 -12.74 6.11
C PRO A 66 3.32 -11.50 6.52
N GLY A 67 2.86 -10.33 6.11
CA GLY A 67 3.51 -9.05 6.44
C GLY A 67 4.55 -8.61 5.41
N THR A 68 4.98 -9.50 4.49
CA THR A 68 5.85 -9.08 3.39
C THR A 68 5.11 -8.09 2.51
N MET A 69 5.87 -7.24 1.85
CA MET A 69 5.37 -6.28 0.89
C MET A 69 5.95 -6.61 -0.50
N PRO A 70 5.27 -6.23 -1.59
CA PRO A 70 5.78 -6.45 -2.94
C PRO A 70 6.91 -5.45 -3.23
N PHE A 71 7.83 -5.81 -4.14
CA PHE A 71 8.76 -4.83 -4.69
C PHE A 71 7.97 -3.81 -5.52
N PRO A 72 8.42 -2.55 -5.58
CA PRO A 72 7.87 -1.62 -6.54
C PRO A 72 8.03 -2.13 -7.98
N ASP A 73 7.10 -1.73 -8.84
CA ASP A 73 7.22 -1.84 -10.29
C ASP A 73 8.17 -0.73 -10.75
N ARG A 74 9.29 -1.09 -11.38
CA ARG A 74 10.35 -0.16 -11.78
C ARG A 74 10.62 -0.36 -13.26
N ASN A 75 11.10 0.68 -13.92
CA ASN A 75 11.36 0.65 -15.36
C ASN A 75 12.67 -0.05 -15.75
N THR A 76 13.14 -1.01 -14.94
CA THR A 76 14.44 -1.67 -15.17
C THR A 76 14.41 -2.56 -16.41
N ASP A 77 13.24 -3.15 -16.68
CA ASP A 77 12.95 -4.00 -17.84
C ASP A 77 12.40 -3.21 -19.05
N GLY A 78 12.17 -1.91 -18.87
CA GLY A 78 11.79 -0.99 -19.92
C GLY A 78 10.30 -0.65 -19.97
N ASP A 79 9.49 -1.10 -19.00
CA ASP A 79 8.09 -0.70 -18.89
C ASP A 79 7.61 -0.53 -17.43
N TYR A 80 6.29 -0.43 -17.27
CA TYR A 80 5.59 -0.41 -15.99
C TYR A 80 4.36 -1.31 -16.17
N ASP A 81 4.59 -2.61 -16.21
CA ASP A 81 3.58 -3.62 -16.51
C ASP A 81 2.69 -3.98 -15.30
N GLY A 82 2.95 -3.40 -14.13
CA GLY A 82 2.24 -3.65 -12.88
C GLY A 82 2.82 -4.79 -12.05
N ASN A 83 3.88 -5.46 -12.49
CA ASN A 83 4.56 -6.52 -11.77
C ASN A 83 5.64 -5.96 -10.83
N SER A 84 5.93 -6.71 -9.76
CA SER A 84 7.05 -6.40 -8.88
C SER A 84 8.37 -6.59 -9.61
N ASP A 85 9.21 -5.59 -9.55
CA ASP A 85 10.48 -5.58 -10.26
C ASP A 85 11.60 -6.08 -9.34
N CYS A 86 11.49 -7.35 -8.91
CA CYS A 86 12.31 -7.89 -7.83
C CYS A 86 13.77 -8.12 -8.21
N VAL A 87 14.64 -8.02 -7.20
CA VAL A 87 16.08 -8.23 -7.35
C VAL A 87 16.62 -9.27 -6.37
N ASN A 88 17.79 -9.80 -6.68
CA ASN A 88 18.50 -10.72 -5.80
C ASN A 88 19.07 -10.00 -4.57
N ALA A 89 19.27 -10.75 -3.49
CA ALA A 89 19.80 -10.21 -2.23
C ALA A 89 21.15 -9.48 -2.39
N ALA A 90 22.02 -10.02 -3.25
CA ALA A 90 23.36 -9.48 -3.51
C ALA A 90 23.34 -8.13 -4.26
N THR A 91 22.25 -7.82 -4.97
CA THR A 91 22.11 -6.60 -5.77
C THR A 91 21.08 -5.63 -5.17
N LEU A 92 20.42 -6.00 -4.08
CA LEU A 92 19.41 -5.18 -3.43
C LEU A 92 20.02 -3.92 -2.83
N ASP A 93 19.56 -2.78 -3.31
CA ASP A 93 19.92 -1.43 -2.83
C ASP A 93 18.67 -0.53 -2.72
N TYR A 94 18.79 0.60 -2.03
CA TYR A 94 17.67 1.51 -1.73
C TYR A 94 16.91 2.02 -2.96
N PRO A 95 17.54 2.33 -4.12
CA PRO A 95 16.79 2.74 -5.32
C PRO A 95 15.82 1.68 -5.85
N HIS A 96 15.96 0.40 -5.45
CA HIS A 96 15.02 -0.66 -5.80
C HIS A 96 13.74 -0.64 -4.96
N LEU A 97 13.70 0.20 -3.91
CA LEU A 97 12.61 0.27 -2.94
C LEU A 97 11.66 1.45 -3.20
N ILE A 98 11.77 2.10 -4.35
CA ILE A 98 10.81 3.07 -4.86
C ILE A 98 10.50 2.79 -6.34
N GLY A 99 9.23 2.93 -6.74
CA GLY A 99 8.73 2.68 -8.09
C GLY A 99 7.23 2.91 -8.18
N ARG A 100 6.57 2.46 -9.25
CA ARG A 100 5.12 2.40 -9.30
C ARG A 100 4.59 1.35 -8.33
N LEU A 101 3.39 1.59 -7.82
CA LEU A 101 2.69 0.61 -7.01
C LEU A 101 2.32 -0.58 -7.91
N PRO A 102 2.87 -1.78 -7.68
CA PRO A 102 2.48 -2.94 -8.45
C PRO A 102 1.00 -3.24 -8.20
N TYR A 103 0.30 -3.69 -9.24
CA TYR A 103 -1.12 -4.02 -9.16
C TYR A 103 -1.39 -5.45 -9.65
N ALA A 104 -0.56 -5.94 -10.57
CA ALA A 104 -0.70 -7.26 -11.16
C ALA A 104 -0.43 -8.39 -10.16
N THR A 105 -0.66 -9.62 -10.59
CA THR A 105 -0.41 -10.80 -9.77
C THR A 105 1.09 -11.04 -9.61
N GLN A 106 1.53 -11.19 -8.37
CA GLN A 106 2.94 -11.25 -8.03
C GLN A 106 3.45 -12.69 -8.05
N THR A 107 4.49 -13.00 -8.83
CA THR A 107 4.97 -14.37 -9.02
C THR A 107 6.37 -14.60 -8.43
N ALA A 108 6.80 -15.86 -8.41
CA ALA A 108 8.16 -16.22 -8.02
C ALA A 108 9.17 -15.61 -9.03
N PRO A 109 10.34 -15.13 -8.57
CA PRO A 109 10.90 -15.29 -7.22
C PRO A 109 10.52 -14.18 -6.23
N CYS A 110 9.80 -13.15 -6.66
CA CYS A 110 9.66 -11.88 -5.94
C CYS A 110 9.00 -12.02 -4.56
N VAL A 111 8.01 -12.90 -4.46
CA VAL A 111 7.14 -13.02 -3.26
C VAL A 111 6.87 -14.48 -2.88
N GLY A 112 7.61 -15.42 -3.48
CA GLY A 112 7.42 -16.86 -3.28
C GLY A 112 6.43 -17.49 -4.24
N ILE A 113 6.06 -18.74 -3.99
CA ILE A 113 5.25 -19.59 -4.88
C ILE A 113 3.74 -19.42 -4.67
N GLY A 114 3.31 -18.86 -3.54
CA GLY A 114 1.89 -18.75 -3.18
C GLY A 114 1.19 -17.44 -3.58
N ALA A 115 1.94 -16.37 -3.84
CA ALA A 115 1.36 -15.07 -4.21
C ALA A 115 0.92 -14.98 -5.69
N ALA A 116 1.22 -16.01 -6.49
CA ALA A 116 0.88 -16.09 -7.91
C ALA A 116 -0.63 -16.19 -8.20
N GLN A 117 -1.47 -16.04 -7.18
CA GLN A 117 -2.92 -16.21 -7.27
C GLN A 117 -3.68 -14.88 -7.17
N TYR A 118 -3.06 -13.81 -6.68
CA TYR A 118 -3.75 -12.53 -6.44
C TYR A 118 -2.82 -11.32 -6.55
N GLY A 119 -3.25 -10.30 -7.31
CA GLY A 119 -2.65 -8.96 -7.34
C GLY A 119 -3.29 -8.01 -6.32
N LEU A 120 -2.90 -6.74 -6.34
CA LEU A 120 -3.52 -5.72 -5.49
C LEU A 120 -4.84 -5.21 -6.09
N SER A 121 -4.92 -5.03 -7.42
CA SER A 121 -6.09 -4.51 -8.14
C SER A 121 -5.85 -4.53 -9.67
N ASP A 122 -6.80 -4.03 -10.47
CA ASP A 122 -6.68 -3.88 -11.94
C ASP A 122 -5.84 -2.66 -12.37
N SER A 123 -5.75 -1.61 -11.53
CA SER A 123 -4.77 -0.50 -11.56
C SER A 123 -5.26 0.65 -10.66
N PHE A 124 -4.37 1.27 -9.87
CA PHE A 124 -4.70 2.45 -9.07
C PHE A 124 -4.26 3.73 -9.79
N VAL A 125 -5.24 4.56 -10.17
CA VAL A 125 -5.01 5.78 -10.95
C VAL A 125 -5.64 6.99 -10.26
N ASP A 126 -4.86 8.04 -10.06
CA ASP A 126 -5.26 9.24 -9.34
C ASP A 126 -6.27 10.13 -10.09
N GLY A 127 -6.61 11.28 -9.51
CA GLY A 127 -7.49 12.29 -10.07
C GLY A 127 -7.05 12.88 -11.40
N GLU A 128 -5.75 12.83 -11.71
CA GLU A 128 -5.14 13.40 -12.91
C GLU A 128 -4.86 12.35 -13.99
N GLY A 129 -5.15 11.08 -13.70
CA GLY A 129 -4.99 9.98 -14.65
C GLY A 129 -3.65 9.26 -14.54
N GLU A 130 -2.91 9.47 -13.44
CA GLU A 130 -1.59 8.90 -13.23
C GLU A 130 -1.61 7.71 -12.28
N GLY A 131 -0.86 6.66 -12.60
CA GLY A 131 -0.65 5.54 -11.70
C GLY A 131 0.11 5.95 -10.44
N LEU A 132 -0.21 5.31 -9.31
CA LEU A 132 0.43 5.61 -8.04
C LEU A 132 1.90 5.15 -7.99
N TRP A 133 2.71 5.90 -7.25
CA TRP A 133 4.05 5.55 -6.83
C TRP A 133 4.04 4.94 -5.42
N TYR A 134 5.10 4.23 -5.09
CA TYR A 134 5.18 3.42 -3.90
C TYR A 134 6.64 3.28 -3.45
N ALA A 135 6.86 3.49 -2.16
CA ALA A 135 8.12 3.25 -1.49
C ALA A 135 7.91 2.32 -0.29
N VAL A 136 8.87 1.44 -0.02
CA VAL A 136 8.72 0.35 0.95
C VAL A 136 9.94 0.15 1.81
N SER A 137 9.74 -0.05 3.10
CA SER A 137 10.83 -0.35 4.02
C SER A 137 11.53 -1.65 3.64
N ARG A 138 12.87 -1.62 3.65
CA ARG A 138 13.72 -2.79 3.42
C ARG A 138 13.44 -3.94 4.39
N ASN A 139 12.90 -3.67 5.58
CA ASN A 139 12.51 -4.70 6.54
C ASN A 139 11.38 -5.61 6.05
N LEU A 140 10.60 -5.17 5.05
CA LEU A 140 9.38 -5.86 4.60
C LEU A 140 9.51 -6.44 3.19
N ILE A 141 10.68 -6.33 2.57
CA ILE A 141 10.93 -6.86 1.24
C ILE A 141 11.69 -8.16 1.32
N ARG A 142 11.24 -9.14 0.54
CA ARG A 142 11.92 -10.42 0.37
C ARG A 142 12.63 -10.48 -0.99
N PRO A 143 13.93 -10.17 -1.09
CA PRO A 143 14.67 -10.34 -2.34
C PRO A 143 14.77 -11.81 -2.77
N ALA A 144 14.95 -12.02 -4.06
CA ALA A 144 15.17 -13.34 -4.62
C ALA A 144 16.44 -13.99 -4.03
N GLY A 145 16.37 -15.31 -3.80
CA GLY A 145 17.48 -16.08 -3.25
C GLY A 145 17.66 -16.01 -1.73
N LEU A 146 16.85 -15.24 -0.98
CA LEU A 146 16.83 -15.32 0.49
C LEU A 146 15.87 -16.39 1.01
N GLY A 147 16.14 -16.82 2.26
CA GLY A 147 15.27 -17.70 3.04
C GLY A 147 13.94 -17.06 3.44
N ALA A 148 13.29 -17.62 4.45
CA ALA A 148 12.04 -17.07 4.99
C ALA A 148 12.27 -15.65 5.55
N LEU A 149 11.35 -14.74 5.24
CA LEU A 149 11.25 -13.44 5.90
C LEU A 149 10.18 -13.57 6.98
N VAL A 150 10.60 -13.64 8.25
CA VAL A 150 9.69 -13.69 9.39
C VAL A 150 9.45 -12.27 9.89
N ILE A 151 8.18 -11.88 9.91
CA ILE A 151 7.76 -10.55 10.39
C ILE A 151 6.94 -10.75 11.64
N ASN A 152 7.44 -10.20 12.75
CA ASN A 152 6.86 -10.38 14.07
C ASN A 152 6.99 -9.08 14.90
N PRO A 153 6.46 -9.04 16.14
CA PRO A 153 6.56 -7.84 16.98
C PRO A 153 8.00 -7.38 17.28
N ALA A 154 9.00 -8.26 17.18
CA ALA A 154 10.41 -7.86 17.32
C ALA A 154 10.89 -7.08 16.10
N THR A 155 10.46 -7.43 14.88
CA THR A 155 10.75 -6.64 13.66
C THR A 155 10.35 -5.18 13.85
N MET A 156 9.21 -4.94 14.50
CA MET A 156 8.68 -3.60 14.76
C MET A 156 9.54 -2.78 15.76
N ASN A 157 10.07 -3.41 16.82
CA ASN A 157 10.74 -2.72 17.92
C ASN A 157 12.27 -2.71 17.79
N THR A 158 12.82 -3.73 17.16
CA THR A 158 14.26 -3.90 16.89
C THR A 158 14.45 -4.24 15.42
N PRO A 159 14.14 -3.30 14.51
CA PRO A 159 14.24 -3.58 13.08
C PRO A 159 15.70 -3.67 12.64
N THR A 160 15.98 -4.50 11.64
CA THR A 160 17.32 -4.63 11.04
C THR A 160 17.75 -3.35 10.33
N PHE A 161 16.80 -2.67 9.69
CA PHE A 161 17.00 -1.38 9.02
C PHE A 161 16.11 -0.33 9.67
N ASN A 162 16.52 0.93 9.64
CA ASN A 162 15.64 1.99 10.11
C ASN A 162 14.32 2.01 9.30
N TRP A 163 13.23 2.35 9.99
CA TRP A 163 11.94 2.59 9.34
C TRP A 163 11.97 3.88 8.51
N LEU A 164 11.05 3.98 7.54
CA LEU A 164 10.82 5.20 6.79
C LEU A 164 10.27 6.30 7.70
N ILE A 165 10.45 7.55 7.27
CA ILE A 165 9.97 8.73 7.95
C ILE A 165 8.96 9.44 7.06
N VAL A 166 7.85 9.88 7.64
CA VAL A 166 6.91 10.80 6.99
C VAL A 166 6.79 12.08 7.81
N ARG A 167 6.85 13.21 7.11
CA ARG A 167 6.72 14.55 7.68
C ARG A 167 5.51 15.30 7.19
N ASP A 168 5.07 16.22 8.05
CA ASP A 168 4.03 17.18 7.72
C ASP A 168 4.55 18.33 6.85
N LYS A 169 3.63 19.22 6.49
CA LYS A 169 3.91 20.39 5.65
C LYS A 169 4.84 21.43 6.29
N ASN A 170 5.15 21.30 7.59
CA ASN A 170 6.08 22.16 8.32
C ASN A 170 7.47 21.49 8.50
N GLY A 171 7.65 20.25 8.04
CA GLY A 171 8.86 19.45 8.24
C GLY A 171 8.90 18.71 9.58
N GLN A 172 7.80 18.69 10.34
CA GLN A 172 7.70 17.94 11.58
C GLN A 172 7.46 16.45 11.29
N VAL A 173 8.14 15.56 12.02
CA VAL A 173 7.90 14.12 11.91
C VAL A 173 6.47 13.79 12.35
N ILE A 174 5.68 13.22 11.43
CA ILE A 174 4.39 12.61 11.72
C ILE A 174 4.62 11.19 12.25
N SER A 175 5.49 10.44 11.57
CA SER A 175 5.87 9.08 11.97
C SER A 175 7.30 8.77 11.52
N ASN A 176 8.04 8.06 12.36
CA ASN A 176 9.34 7.45 12.05
C ASN A 176 9.27 5.91 12.12
N ARG A 177 8.07 5.37 11.93
CA ARG A 177 7.73 3.95 11.99
C ARG A 177 6.94 3.55 10.75
N VAL A 178 7.33 4.11 9.60
CA VAL A 178 6.62 3.93 8.35
C VAL A 178 7.13 2.67 7.63
N ALA A 179 6.18 1.79 7.33
CA ALA A 179 6.38 0.53 6.63
C ALA A 179 6.39 0.75 5.11
N ALA A 180 5.49 1.60 4.62
CA ALA A 180 5.35 1.94 3.21
C ALA A 180 4.72 3.32 3.02
N VAL A 181 5.03 3.95 1.90
CA VAL A 181 4.45 5.21 1.44
C VAL A 181 3.85 4.99 0.05
N ILE A 182 2.63 5.45 -0.17
CA ILE A 182 1.95 5.42 -1.47
C ILE A 182 1.71 6.87 -1.89
N ILE A 183 2.13 7.23 -3.09
CA ILE A 183 2.22 8.60 -3.56
C ILE A 183 1.43 8.75 -4.87
N ALA A 184 0.55 9.74 -4.93
CA ALA A 184 -0.07 10.22 -6.15
C ALA A 184 0.75 11.41 -6.67
N PRO A 185 1.30 11.34 -7.90
CA PRO A 185 2.14 12.39 -8.47
C PRO A 185 1.33 13.63 -8.89
N GLY A 186 0.00 13.49 -8.99
CA GLY A 186 -0.88 14.56 -9.44
C GLY A 186 -0.53 15.06 -10.84
N ARG A 187 -0.82 16.33 -11.10
CA ARG A 187 -0.63 16.94 -12.43
C ARG A 187 0.85 17.21 -12.69
N VAL A 188 1.20 17.32 -13.97
CA VAL A 188 2.53 17.76 -14.39
C VAL A 188 2.82 19.17 -13.86
N VAL A 189 3.93 19.32 -13.16
CA VAL A 189 4.45 20.63 -12.71
C VAL A 189 5.87 20.86 -13.20
N ALA A 190 6.27 22.13 -13.25
CA ALA A 190 7.63 22.51 -13.59
C ALA A 190 8.09 21.96 -14.96
N ALA A 191 9.29 21.37 -14.98
CA ALA A 191 9.89 20.72 -16.14
C ALA A 191 9.69 19.20 -16.15
N GLN A 192 8.72 18.67 -15.38
CA GLN A 192 8.42 17.24 -15.39
C GLN A 192 8.07 16.78 -16.81
N ASN A 193 8.73 15.70 -17.25
CA ASN A 193 8.52 15.11 -18.56
C ASN A 193 8.20 13.63 -18.40
N ARG A 194 6.90 13.32 -18.49
CA ARG A 194 6.34 11.97 -18.35
C ARG A 194 6.17 11.26 -19.70
N ALA A 195 6.79 11.79 -20.76
CA ALA A 195 6.62 11.26 -22.11
C ALA A 195 7.01 9.78 -22.20
N GLY A 196 6.18 9.02 -22.91
CA GLY A 196 6.37 7.59 -23.10
C GLY A 196 5.99 6.72 -21.91
N GLY A 197 5.57 7.29 -20.76
CA GLY A 197 5.08 6.52 -19.61
C GLY A 197 6.16 5.79 -18.80
N ILE A 198 7.36 5.61 -19.35
CA ILE A 198 8.47 4.80 -18.81
C ILE A 198 9.53 5.61 -18.04
N ALA A 199 9.33 6.91 -17.82
CA ALA A 199 10.28 7.72 -17.06
C ALA A 199 10.27 7.34 -15.56
N GLY A 200 11.42 7.47 -14.88
CA GLY A 200 11.55 7.13 -13.46
C GLY A 200 10.90 8.15 -12.52
N ALA A 201 10.94 7.88 -11.21
CA ALA A 201 10.27 8.66 -10.15
C ALA A 201 10.52 10.19 -10.25
N ALA A 202 11.76 10.59 -10.55
CA ALA A 202 12.14 12.00 -10.70
C ALA A 202 11.43 12.77 -11.83
N ALA A 203 10.77 12.07 -12.77
CA ALA A 203 9.95 12.70 -13.81
C ALA A 203 8.49 12.93 -13.38
N TYR A 204 8.07 12.36 -12.24
CA TYR A 204 6.68 12.37 -11.78
C TYR A 204 6.49 13.00 -10.40
N LEU A 205 7.43 12.74 -9.49
CA LEU A 205 7.36 13.13 -8.09
C LEU A 205 8.12 14.43 -7.84
N ASP A 206 7.80 15.05 -6.71
CA ASP A 206 8.24 16.39 -6.38
C ASP A 206 9.28 16.44 -5.26
N SER A 207 9.95 17.57 -5.17
CA SER A 207 10.79 17.94 -4.04
C SER A 207 10.39 19.33 -3.56
N ALA A 208 10.53 19.58 -2.27
CA ALA A 208 10.18 20.85 -1.65
C ALA A 208 11.25 21.28 -0.65
N VAL A 209 11.50 22.58 -0.57
CA VAL A 209 12.26 23.16 0.54
C VAL A 209 11.27 23.74 1.53
N VAL A 210 11.26 23.21 2.76
CA VAL A 210 10.36 23.64 3.84
C VAL A 210 11.21 24.17 4.99
N ASN A 211 11.00 25.43 5.38
CA ASN A 211 11.76 26.14 6.42
C ASN A 211 13.28 26.06 6.19
N GLY A 212 13.72 26.14 4.93
CA GLY A 212 15.13 26.06 4.54
C GLY A 212 15.70 24.63 4.48
N VAL A 213 14.91 23.60 4.76
CA VAL A 213 15.32 22.20 4.70
C VAL A 213 14.76 21.53 3.44
N PRO A 214 15.61 20.91 2.59
CA PRO A 214 15.15 20.18 1.42
C PRO A 214 14.55 18.82 1.81
N TYR A 215 13.44 18.48 1.19
CA TYR A 215 12.75 17.19 1.27
C TYR A 215 12.43 16.71 -0.14
N SER A 216 12.42 15.41 -0.35
CA SER A 216 12.24 14.82 -1.66
C SER A 216 11.39 13.57 -1.60
N ASN A 217 10.38 13.50 -2.45
CA ASN A 217 9.62 12.27 -2.66
C ASN A 217 10.16 11.46 -3.86
N VAL A 218 11.20 11.95 -4.55
CA VAL A 218 11.61 11.45 -5.88
C VAL A 218 12.50 10.23 -5.86
N ASN A 219 13.09 9.90 -4.72
CA ASN A 219 14.10 8.88 -4.61
C ASN A 219 14.06 8.14 -3.27
N TYR A 220 14.84 7.07 -3.22
CA TYR A 220 15.15 6.33 -2.01
C TYR A 220 16.65 6.01 -2.05
N ALA A 221 17.42 6.77 -1.28
CA ALA A 221 18.86 6.75 -1.22
C ALA A 221 19.41 6.26 0.13
N VAL A 222 18.67 6.40 1.23
CA VAL A 222 19.14 6.05 2.59
C VAL A 222 18.11 5.24 3.39
N PRO A 223 18.52 4.36 4.32
CA PRO A 223 17.59 3.45 4.99
C PRO A 223 16.38 4.13 5.67
N ASN A 224 16.60 5.28 6.30
CA ASN A 224 15.59 6.10 6.95
C ASN A 224 15.06 7.22 6.04
N GLU A 225 14.75 6.89 4.79
CA GLU A 225 14.29 7.85 3.79
C GLU A 225 13.09 8.66 4.29
N ASP A 226 13.07 9.93 3.90
CA ASP A 226 12.15 10.93 4.44
C ASP A 226 11.19 11.42 3.35
N PHE A 227 9.91 11.13 3.54
CA PHE A 227 8.85 11.56 2.63
C PHE A 227 8.05 12.70 3.24
N ILE A 228 7.63 13.66 2.42
CA ILE A 228 6.94 14.86 2.91
C ILE A 228 5.52 14.99 2.35
N MET A 229 4.59 15.32 3.23
CA MET A 229 3.25 15.79 2.90
C MET A 229 3.23 17.32 2.86
N ALA A 230 3.89 17.91 1.86
CA ALA A 230 3.92 19.37 1.72
C ALA A 230 2.59 19.92 1.15
N GLU A 231 2.39 21.23 1.29
CA GLU A 231 1.18 21.89 0.82
C GLU A 231 1.10 21.89 -0.71
N ASP A 232 -0.12 21.89 -1.26
CA ASP A 232 -0.23 22.02 -2.72
C ASP A 232 0.27 23.40 -3.18
N MET A 233 1.03 23.47 -4.26
CA MET A 233 1.47 24.73 -4.86
C MET A 233 0.31 25.67 -5.19
N GLN A 234 -0.90 25.14 -5.40
CA GLN A 234 -2.09 25.98 -5.63
C GLN A 234 -2.56 26.75 -4.41
N PHE A 235 -2.17 26.33 -3.21
CA PHE A 235 -2.56 26.96 -1.95
C PHE A 235 -1.40 27.74 -1.31
N VAL A 236 -0.23 27.73 -1.93
CA VAL A 236 0.96 28.46 -1.49
C VAL A 236 1.15 29.71 -2.33
N SER A 237 1.26 30.87 -1.66
CA SER A 237 1.57 32.12 -2.34
C SER A 237 3.05 32.20 -2.73
N ASN A 238 3.38 32.94 -3.79
CA ASN A 238 4.76 33.13 -4.26
C ASN A 238 5.68 33.80 -3.21
N ALA A 239 5.12 34.41 -2.17
CA ALA A 239 5.85 35.08 -1.10
C ALA A 239 5.78 34.31 0.23
N HIS A 240 5.36 33.03 0.22
CA HIS A 240 5.21 32.25 1.44
C HIS A 240 6.58 32.04 2.12
N PRO A 241 6.74 32.42 3.40
CA PRO A 241 8.06 32.44 4.06
C PRO A 241 8.62 31.05 4.34
N SER A 242 7.77 30.04 4.44
CA SER A 242 8.17 28.66 4.77
C SER A 242 8.57 27.82 3.56
N TYR A 243 8.22 28.20 2.34
CA TYR A 243 8.44 27.36 1.15
C TYR A 243 9.48 27.99 0.23
N GLY A 244 10.53 27.24 -0.10
CA GLY A 244 11.55 27.68 -1.05
C GLY A 244 10.95 27.90 -2.43
N GLN A 245 11.38 28.97 -3.09
CA GLN A 245 10.84 29.42 -4.37
C GLN A 245 11.80 29.10 -5.54
N PRO A 246 11.29 28.80 -6.74
CA PRO A 246 9.87 28.61 -7.08
C PRO A 246 9.29 27.35 -6.43
N TYR A 247 8.09 27.45 -5.83
CA TYR A 247 7.43 26.32 -5.18
C TYR A 247 6.57 25.52 -6.16
N GLN A 248 6.95 24.27 -6.41
CA GLN A 248 6.36 23.41 -7.43
C GLN A 248 6.16 22.00 -6.85
N PHE A 249 5.22 21.89 -5.92
CA PHE A 249 4.90 20.64 -5.23
C PHE A 249 3.38 20.41 -5.27
N ASN A 250 2.96 19.23 -5.70
CA ASN A 250 1.57 18.79 -5.71
C ASN A 250 1.41 17.28 -5.46
N ASP A 251 2.50 16.56 -5.15
CA ASP A 251 2.42 15.20 -4.63
C ASP A 251 1.44 15.10 -3.46
N LYS A 252 0.64 14.04 -3.44
CA LYS A 252 -0.18 13.63 -2.29
C LYS A 252 0.27 12.24 -1.89
N LEU A 253 0.41 11.99 -0.59
CA LEU A 253 0.76 10.66 -0.12
C LEU A 253 -0.13 10.20 1.02
N ILE A 254 -0.23 8.88 1.14
CA ILE A 254 -0.71 8.18 2.31
C ILE A 254 0.38 7.17 2.71
N PHE A 255 0.42 6.78 3.98
CA PHE A 255 1.42 5.86 4.47
C PHE A 255 0.81 4.80 5.39
N ILE A 256 1.52 3.68 5.49
CA ILE A 256 1.24 2.56 6.38
C ILE A 256 2.33 2.56 7.45
N THR A 257 1.96 2.54 8.73
CA THR A 257 2.94 2.33 9.79
C THR A 257 3.17 0.85 10.04
N ILE A 258 4.33 0.48 10.59
CA ILE A 258 4.56 -0.90 11.00
C ILE A 258 3.57 -1.32 12.11
N ASP A 259 3.16 -0.40 12.97
CA ASP A 259 2.17 -0.65 14.03
C ASP A 259 0.79 -0.99 13.44
N GLU A 260 0.37 -0.30 12.38
CA GLU A 260 -0.87 -0.59 11.65
C GLU A 260 -0.81 -1.97 10.98
N LEU A 261 0.30 -2.29 10.32
CA LEU A 261 0.49 -3.60 9.69
C LEU A 261 0.50 -4.74 10.73
N MET A 262 1.22 -4.57 11.84
CA MET A 262 1.28 -5.58 12.91
C MET A 262 -0.08 -5.85 13.53
N LEU A 263 -0.89 -4.82 13.74
CA LEU A 263 -2.24 -5.00 14.25
C LEU A 263 -3.08 -5.94 13.36
N GLU A 264 -2.96 -5.82 12.03
CA GLU A 264 -3.69 -6.71 11.11
C GLU A 264 -3.08 -8.12 11.03
N LEU A 265 -1.75 -8.26 11.15
CA LEU A 265 -1.10 -9.57 11.25
C LEU A 265 -1.48 -10.30 12.53
N GLU A 266 -1.52 -9.62 13.68
CA GLU A 266 -1.97 -10.21 14.94
C GLU A 266 -3.41 -10.72 14.84
N LYS A 267 -4.30 -9.94 14.22
CA LYS A 267 -5.67 -10.38 13.94
C LYS A 267 -5.69 -11.64 13.06
N ARG A 268 -4.83 -11.74 12.05
CA ARG A 268 -4.69 -12.97 11.24
C ARG A 268 -4.19 -14.13 12.10
N ALA A 269 -3.11 -13.94 12.85
CA ALA A 269 -2.53 -14.98 13.70
C ALA A 269 -3.57 -15.54 14.70
N VAL A 270 -4.34 -14.68 15.35
CA VAL A 270 -5.43 -15.09 16.25
C VAL A 270 -6.52 -15.88 15.52
N ARG A 271 -6.84 -15.53 14.27
CA ARG A 271 -7.80 -16.29 13.45
C ARG A 271 -7.27 -17.69 13.09
N GLU A 272 -6.00 -17.81 12.74
CA GLU A 272 -5.38 -19.13 12.47
C GLU A 272 -5.36 -19.98 13.73
N ALA A 273 -4.93 -19.43 14.86
CA ALA A 273 -4.94 -20.11 16.15
C ALA A 273 -6.33 -20.60 16.53
N ARG A 274 -7.36 -19.75 16.39
CA ARG A 274 -8.76 -20.13 16.63
C ARG A 274 -9.20 -21.28 15.71
N THR A 275 -8.83 -21.22 14.44
CA THR A 275 -9.19 -22.23 13.44
C THR A 275 -8.54 -23.57 13.77
N ALA A 276 -7.24 -23.56 14.10
CA ALA A 276 -6.49 -24.72 14.52
C ALA A 276 -7.05 -25.34 15.81
N LEU A 277 -7.34 -24.53 16.83
CA LEU A 277 -7.97 -25.00 18.08
C LEU A 277 -9.33 -25.65 17.83
N ARG A 278 -10.15 -25.07 16.94
CA ARG A 278 -11.45 -25.65 16.57
C ARG A 278 -11.27 -26.98 15.82
N ALA A 279 -10.34 -27.05 14.88
CA ALA A 279 -10.04 -28.27 14.15
C ALA A 279 -9.56 -29.37 15.10
N TYR A 280 -8.65 -29.04 16.02
CA TYR A 280 -8.19 -29.92 17.09
C TYR A 280 -9.38 -30.44 17.93
N TYR A 281 -10.24 -29.53 18.42
CA TYR A 281 -11.41 -29.93 19.23
C TYR A 281 -12.31 -30.92 18.48
N LEU A 282 -12.58 -30.69 17.20
CA LEU A 282 -13.39 -31.58 16.38
C LEU A 282 -12.71 -32.94 16.12
N ALA A 283 -11.38 -32.97 15.99
CA ALA A 283 -10.59 -34.18 15.78
C ALA A 283 -10.29 -34.96 17.08
N SER A 284 -10.40 -34.29 18.25
CA SER A 284 -10.01 -34.86 19.54
C SER A 284 -10.78 -36.14 19.93
N ALA A 285 -12.04 -36.25 19.52
CA ALA A 285 -12.86 -37.44 19.73
C ALA A 285 -14.03 -37.52 18.72
N PRO A 286 -14.48 -38.73 18.33
CA PRO A 286 -15.64 -38.89 17.45
C PRO A 286 -16.94 -38.33 18.05
N LEU A 287 -17.20 -38.65 19.31
CA LEU A 287 -18.40 -38.21 20.04
C LEU A 287 -18.21 -36.81 20.62
N ALA A 288 -19.17 -35.92 20.38
CA ALA A 288 -19.10 -34.52 20.81
C ALA A 288 -18.94 -34.35 22.33
N ALA A 289 -19.51 -35.23 23.14
CA ALA A 289 -19.41 -35.20 24.61
C ALA A 289 -18.00 -35.51 25.13
N ASN A 290 -17.14 -36.11 24.30
CA ASN A 290 -15.78 -36.51 24.67
C ASN A 290 -14.72 -35.59 24.06
N ARG A 291 -15.11 -34.52 23.36
CA ARG A 291 -14.18 -33.60 22.71
C ARG A 291 -13.55 -32.65 23.72
N PHE A 292 -12.29 -32.31 23.48
CA PHE A 292 -11.50 -31.46 24.35
C PHE A 292 -10.56 -30.56 23.55
N TYR A 293 -10.18 -29.44 24.17
CA TYR A 293 -9.08 -28.60 23.69
C TYR A 293 -7.74 -29.14 24.22
N PRO A 294 -6.61 -28.82 23.57
CA PRO A 294 -5.32 -29.27 24.07
C PRO A 294 -4.98 -28.53 25.38
N TYR A 295 -4.18 -29.15 26.25
CA TYR A 295 -3.58 -28.44 27.36
C TYR A 295 -2.61 -27.38 26.85
N ALA A 296 -2.61 -26.20 27.46
CA ALA A 296 -1.73 -25.10 27.07
C ALA A 296 -0.26 -25.40 27.42
N THR A 297 0.64 -24.64 26.80
CA THR A 297 2.06 -24.54 27.21
C THR A 297 2.28 -23.27 28.04
N LEU A 298 3.42 -23.13 28.71
CA LEU A 298 3.79 -21.84 29.32
C LEU A 298 4.14 -20.83 28.22
N LEU A 299 3.84 -19.55 28.42
CA LEU A 299 4.22 -18.49 27.46
C LEU A 299 5.74 -18.39 27.25
N SER A 300 6.53 -18.87 28.22
CA SER A 300 7.99 -18.89 28.17
C SER A 300 8.59 -20.19 27.63
N ASP A 301 7.77 -21.21 27.34
CA ASP A 301 8.28 -22.49 26.84
C ASP A 301 8.57 -22.39 25.34
N LEU A 302 9.85 -22.44 24.99
CA LEU A 302 10.34 -22.38 23.61
C LEU A 302 10.08 -23.67 22.83
N ASN A 303 9.83 -24.79 23.51
CA ASN A 303 9.51 -26.05 22.85
C ASN A 303 8.00 -26.20 22.61
N HIS A 304 7.20 -25.24 23.08
CA HIS A 304 5.74 -25.24 22.94
C HIS A 304 5.10 -26.58 23.35
N THR A 305 5.64 -27.21 24.40
CA THR A 305 5.18 -28.51 24.88
C THR A 305 3.95 -28.32 25.76
N CYS A 306 2.93 -29.14 25.56
CA CYS A 306 1.76 -29.11 26.43
C CYS A 306 2.15 -29.48 27.87
N ILE A 307 1.43 -28.91 28.84
CA ILE A 307 1.59 -29.21 30.27
C ILE A 307 0.25 -29.68 30.83
N GLU A 308 0.19 -30.92 31.33
CA GLU A 308 -1.04 -31.48 31.89
C GLU A 308 -1.70 -30.54 32.91
N SER A 309 -3.03 -30.51 32.91
CA SER A 309 -3.87 -29.62 33.74
C SER A 309 -3.73 -28.11 33.49
N THR A 310 -2.83 -27.67 32.62
CA THR A 310 -2.71 -26.26 32.26
C THR A 310 -3.75 -25.89 31.21
N LEU A 311 -4.72 -25.05 31.58
CA LEU A 311 -5.85 -24.67 30.71
C LEU A 311 -5.71 -23.29 30.07
N ALA A 312 -4.64 -22.54 30.39
CA ALA A 312 -4.38 -21.22 29.85
C ALA A 312 -2.86 -21.00 29.74
N GLY A 313 -2.43 -20.34 28.67
CA GLY A 313 -1.01 -20.13 28.36
C GLY A 313 -0.78 -19.97 26.86
N GLY A 314 0.41 -20.38 26.39
CA GLY A 314 0.75 -20.42 24.97
C GLY A 314 0.09 -21.60 24.24
N LEU A 315 0.18 -21.58 22.90
CA LEU A 315 -0.32 -22.65 22.05
C LEU A 315 0.66 -23.83 22.04
N PRO A 316 0.20 -25.06 22.32
CA PRO A 316 1.04 -26.26 22.21
C PRO A 316 1.22 -26.67 20.74
N LEU A 317 2.38 -26.37 20.15
CA LEU A 317 2.63 -26.64 18.73
C LEU A 317 2.99 -28.10 18.49
N ASP A 318 3.86 -28.66 19.32
CA ASP A 318 4.33 -30.04 19.21
C ASP A 318 3.67 -30.95 20.23
N ASN A 319 3.34 -32.15 19.77
CA ASN A 319 3.01 -33.28 20.62
C ASN A 319 4.08 -34.36 20.41
N VAL A 320 5.27 -34.13 20.97
CA VAL A 320 6.18 -35.26 21.19
C VAL A 320 5.46 -36.15 22.19
N ALA A 321 5.05 -37.34 21.76
CA ALA A 321 4.06 -38.24 22.36
C ALA A 321 4.33 -38.74 23.82
N ALA A 322 4.93 -37.92 24.68
CA ALA A 322 5.51 -38.28 25.96
C ALA A 322 5.10 -37.39 27.15
N THR A 323 4.39 -36.26 27.00
CA THR A 323 4.14 -35.35 28.15
C THR A 323 2.68 -35.15 28.56
N CYS A 324 1.69 -35.32 27.69
CA CYS A 324 0.27 -35.16 28.07
C CYS A 324 -0.60 -36.36 27.70
N SER A 325 -1.46 -36.77 28.63
CA SER A 325 -2.49 -37.81 28.53
C SER A 325 -3.57 -37.59 27.46
N HIS A 326 -3.57 -36.46 26.77
CA HIS A 326 -4.44 -36.19 25.62
C HIS A 326 -3.63 -36.09 24.30
N PRO A 327 -3.06 -37.22 23.82
CA PRO A 327 -2.19 -37.23 22.67
C PRO A 327 -3.02 -37.30 21.38
N ASN A 328 -3.46 -36.17 20.87
CA ASN A 328 -3.82 -36.07 19.45
C ASN A 328 -2.82 -35.18 18.73
N VAL A 329 -2.76 -35.30 17.40
CA VAL A 329 -1.87 -34.54 16.50
C VAL A 329 -1.69 -33.11 17.02
N GLY A 330 -0.44 -32.67 17.23
CA GLY A 330 -0.14 -31.33 17.74
C GLY A 330 -0.87 -30.25 16.93
N LEU A 331 -0.97 -29.02 17.47
CA LEU A 331 -1.61 -27.94 16.70
C LEU A 331 -0.86 -27.66 15.38
N ASN A 332 0.40 -28.08 15.26
CA ASN A 332 1.19 -28.05 14.03
C ASN A 332 0.48 -28.67 12.82
N ALA A 333 -0.34 -29.70 13.00
CA ALA A 333 -1.09 -30.34 11.92
C ALA A 333 -2.23 -29.47 11.35
N PHE A 334 -2.64 -28.42 12.09
CA PHE A 334 -3.75 -27.54 11.73
C PHE A 334 -3.35 -26.09 11.50
N LEU A 335 -2.09 -25.74 11.78
CA LEU A 335 -1.55 -24.41 11.58
C LEU A 335 -0.81 -24.32 10.24
N PRO A 336 -0.85 -23.16 9.56
CA PRO A 336 -0.05 -22.96 8.37
C PRO A 336 1.44 -22.89 8.73
N ALA A 337 2.32 -23.32 7.81
CA ALA A 337 3.75 -23.43 8.05
C ALA A 337 4.37 -22.14 8.62
N TRP A 338 4.01 -20.98 8.06
CA TRP A 338 4.51 -19.67 8.49
C TRP A 338 4.18 -19.31 9.94
N PHE A 339 3.14 -19.90 10.54
CA PHE A 339 2.75 -19.59 11.92
C PHE A 339 3.74 -20.18 12.93
N MET A 340 4.47 -21.23 12.51
CA MET A 340 5.39 -21.97 13.37
C MET A 340 6.85 -21.52 13.19
N GLU A 341 7.13 -20.62 12.24
CA GLU A 341 8.44 -20.01 11.99
C GLU A 341 8.69 -18.80 12.90
#